data_AF-A0A1B2Z910-F1
#
_entry.id   AF-A0A1B2Z910-F1
#
_cell.length_a   1.000
_cell.length_b   1.000
_cell.length_c   1.000
_cell.angle_alpha   90.00
_cell.angle_beta   90.00
_cell.angle_gamma   90.00
#
_symmetry.space_group_name_H-M   'P 1'
#
loop_
_entity.id
_entity.type
_entity.pdbx_description
1 polymer ?
#
loop_
_entity_poly.entity_id
_entity_poly.type
_entity_poly.pdbx_seq_one_letter_code
_entity_poly.pdbx_strand_id
1 'polypeptide(L)'
;MAGWEDLEQALPLDARDVKQQRDDTDRLCLRVFGNENGIEMIAWLRKTILEQPVALPGSDSSYAFYREGQNSIIRDIEARIIRARKL
;
A
#
# COMPACT_ATOMS: atom_id res chain seq x y z
N MET A 1 -9.62 -19.40 -31.62
CA MET A 1 -8.98 -18.09 -31.86
C MET A 1 -9.88 -17.07 -31.21
N ALA A 2 -9.36 -16.25 -30.29
CA ALA A 2 -10.16 -15.20 -29.68
C ALA A 2 -10.56 -14.18 -30.76
N GLY A 3 -11.85 -13.93 -30.90
CA GLY A 3 -12.45 -13.11 -31.96
C GLY A 3 -12.78 -11.69 -31.48
N TRP A 4 -13.19 -10.82 -32.39
CA TRP A 4 -13.68 -9.47 -32.04
C TRP A 4 -14.90 -9.51 -31.10
N GLU A 5 -15.67 -10.60 -31.10
CA GLU A 5 -16.77 -10.87 -30.16
C GLU A 5 -16.30 -10.99 -28.69
N ASP A 6 -15.05 -11.39 -28.45
CA ASP A 6 -14.49 -11.45 -27.09
C ASP A 6 -14.14 -10.04 -26.53
N LEU A 7 -14.10 -9.00 -27.38
CA LEU A 7 -13.89 -7.61 -26.96
C LEU A 7 -15.18 -6.90 -26.53
N GLU A 8 -16.35 -7.45 -26.86
CA GLU A 8 -17.66 -6.95 -26.40
C GLU A 8 -18.06 -7.48 -25.02
N GLN A 9 -17.32 -8.48 -24.49
CA GLN A 9 -17.47 -8.84 -23.09
C GLN A 9 -17.08 -7.65 -22.23
N ALA A 10 -18.09 -7.05 -21.59
CA ALA A 10 -17.87 -6.08 -20.54
C ALA A 10 -16.91 -6.71 -19.53
N LEU A 11 -15.69 -6.18 -19.48
CA LEU A 11 -14.74 -6.52 -18.43
C LEU A 11 -15.49 -6.34 -17.10
N PRO A 12 -15.34 -7.25 -16.12
CA PRO A 12 -15.92 -7.06 -14.81
C PRO A 12 -15.24 -5.82 -14.18
N LEU A 13 -15.80 -4.65 -14.50
CA LEU A 13 -15.43 -3.39 -13.91
C LEU A 13 -15.99 -3.44 -12.50
N ASP A 14 -15.13 -3.22 -11.52
CA ASP A 14 -15.54 -3.06 -10.14
C ASP A 14 -16.57 -1.92 -10.05
N ALA A 15 -17.84 -2.28 -9.87
CA ALA A 15 -18.96 -1.35 -9.90
C ALA A 15 -19.05 -0.48 -8.64
N ARG A 16 -18.15 -0.69 -7.66
CA ARG A 16 -18.11 0.11 -6.44
C ARG A 16 -17.64 1.53 -6.73
N ASP A 17 -18.24 2.50 -6.04
CA ASP A 17 -17.75 3.88 -6.06
C ASP A 17 -16.31 3.99 -5.53
N VAL A 18 -15.54 4.97 -6.01
CA VAL A 18 -14.14 5.19 -5.63
C VAL A 18 -13.95 5.33 -4.12
N LYS A 19 -14.89 6.00 -3.43
CA LYS A 19 -14.86 6.14 -1.96
C LYS A 19 -15.05 4.77 -1.30
N GLN A 20 -15.97 3.96 -1.79
CA GLN A 20 -16.21 2.63 -1.25
C GLN A 20 -14.99 1.72 -1.44
N GLN A 21 -14.36 1.73 -2.62
CA GLN A 21 -13.15 0.96 -2.87
C GLN A 21 -12.01 1.35 -1.91
N ARG A 22 -11.84 2.66 -1.67
CA ARG A 22 -10.84 3.18 -0.73
C ARG A 22 -11.14 2.74 0.70
N ASP A 23 -12.37 2.92 1.17
CA ASP A 23 -12.77 2.61 2.53
C ASP A 23 -12.68 1.09 2.80
N ASP A 24 -12.99 0.25 1.80
CA ASP A 24 -12.80 -1.20 1.87
C ASP A 24 -11.33 -1.59 2.00
N THR A 25 -10.45 -0.93 1.26
CA THR A 25 -9.00 -1.14 1.36
C THR A 25 -8.46 -0.69 2.71
N ASP A 26 -8.93 0.45 3.22
CA ASP A 26 -8.54 0.98 4.53
C ASP A 26 -8.97 -0.01 5.65
N ARG A 27 -10.20 -0.53 5.59
CA ARG A 27 -10.68 -1.58 6.51
C ARG A 27 -9.87 -2.87 6.40
N LEU A 28 -9.47 -3.27 5.18
CA LEU A 28 -8.61 -4.43 4.98
C LEU A 28 -7.26 -4.24 5.68
N CYS A 29 -6.62 -3.08 5.49
CA CYS A 29 -5.36 -2.77 6.16
C CYS A 29 -5.50 -2.84 7.68
N LEU A 30 -6.56 -2.25 8.25
CA LEU A 30 -6.82 -2.32 9.69
C LEU A 30 -7.05 -3.76 10.18
N ARG A 31 -7.80 -4.57 9.43
CA ARG A 31 -8.07 -5.96 9.79
C ARG A 31 -6.80 -6.82 9.80
N VAL A 32 -5.92 -6.63 8.80
CA VAL A 32 -4.68 -7.40 8.67
C VAL A 32 -3.64 -6.95 9.69
N PHE A 33 -3.43 -5.64 9.83
CA PHE A 33 -2.35 -5.08 10.64
C PHE A 33 -2.78 -4.63 12.04
N GLY A 34 -4.05 -4.81 12.40
CA GLY A 34 -4.58 -4.46 13.73
C GLY A 34 -4.54 -5.57 14.75
N ASN A 35 -4.21 -6.81 14.35
CA ASN A 35 -4.00 -7.93 15.27
C ASN A 35 -2.52 -8.02 15.72
N GLU A 36 -2.24 -8.86 16.71
CA GLU A 36 -0.90 -9.02 17.32
C GLU A 36 0.21 -9.24 16.28
N ASN A 37 0.06 -10.27 15.44
CA ASN A 37 1.04 -10.60 14.38
C ASN A 37 1.19 -9.46 13.36
N GLY A 38 0.09 -8.77 13.03
CA GLY A 38 0.09 -7.64 12.11
C GLY A 38 0.86 -6.44 12.68
N ILE A 39 0.73 -6.19 13.98
CA ILE A 39 1.48 -5.15 14.70
C ILE A 39 2.98 -5.48 14.70
N GLU A 40 3.35 -6.74 14.98
CA GLU A 40 4.75 -7.19 14.91
C GLU A 40 5.33 -7.03 13.50
N MET A 41 4.56 -7.39 12.47
CA MET A 41 4.97 -7.24 11.07
C MET A 41 5.23 -5.77 10.70
N ILE A 42 4.33 -4.85 11.06
CA ILE A 42 4.56 -3.42 10.81
C ILE A 42 5.78 -2.92 11.57
N ALA A 43 5.96 -3.31 12.83
CA ALA A 43 7.14 -2.92 13.60
C ALA A 43 8.45 -3.38 12.93
N TRP A 44 8.48 -4.61 12.41
CA TRP A 44 9.61 -5.12 11.65
C TRP A 44 9.84 -4.35 10.34
N LEU A 45 8.78 -4.06 9.57
CA LEU A 45 8.87 -3.28 8.32
C LEU A 45 9.41 -1.86 8.58
N ARG A 46 8.93 -1.20 9.64
CA ARG A 46 9.42 0.12 10.04
C ARG A 46 10.91 0.09 10.35
N LYS A 47 11.33 -0.83 11.22
CA LYS A 47 12.74 -0.99 11.61
C LYS A 47 13.64 -1.30 10.41
N THR A 48 13.18 -2.15 9.50
CA THR A 48 14.00 -2.67 8.40
C THR A 48 14.09 -1.70 7.23
N ILE A 49 13.07 -0.88 7.00
CA ILE A 49 12.96 -0.04 5.80
C ILE A 49 12.84 1.44 6.17
N LEU A 50 11.81 1.79 6.92
CA LEU A 50 11.40 3.18 7.15
C LEU A 50 12.39 3.98 8.02
N GLU A 51 12.94 3.32 9.03
CA GLU A 51 13.83 3.91 10.03
C GLU A 51 15.31 3.82 9.63
N GLN A 52 15.59 3.29 8.44
CA GLN A 52 16.93 3.22 7.88
C GLN A 52 17.27 4.51 7.11
N PRO A 53 18.54 4.94 7.06
CA PRO A 53 18.94 6.14 6.33
C PRO A 53 18.53 6.08 4.85
N VAL A 54 17.92 7.15 4.35
CA VAL A 54 17.45 7.27 2.95
C VAL A 54 18.58 7.66 2.00
N ALA A 55 19.46 8.55 2.45
CA ALA A 55 20.60 9.03 1.68
C ALA A 55 21.86 9.00 2.55
N LEU A 56 22.98 8.66 1.93
CA LEU A 56 24.31 8.71 2.55
C LEU A 56 25.17 9.74 1.80
N PRO A 57 26.03 10.51 2.49
CA PRO A 57 26.96 11.40 1.81
C PRO A 57 27.80 10.65 0.77
N GLY A 58 27.87 11.17 -0.46
CA GLY A 58 28.60 10.54 -1.56
C GLY A 58 27.87 9.41 -2.28
N SER A 59 26.65 9.04 -1.86
CA SER A 59 25.80 8.11 -2.62
C SER A 59 25.08 8.81 -3.78
N ASP A 60 24.79 8.06 -4.85
CA ASP A 60 24.03 8.57 -5.98
C ASP A 60 22.58 8.88 -5.59
N SER A 61 22.02 9.94 -6.19
CA SER A 61 20.64 10.37 -5.94
C SER A 61 19.60 9.27 -6.23
N SER A 62 19.87 8.36 -7.16
CA SER A 62 18.99 7.23 -7.50
C SER A 62 18.70 6.34 -6.28
N TYR A 63 19.67 6.19 -5.39
CA TYR A 63 19.50 5.39 -4.17
C TYR A 63 18.48 6.02 -3.22
N ALA A 64 18.50 7.34 -3.07
CA ALA A 64 17.54 8.06 -2.24
C ALA A 64 16.12 7.95 -2.81
N PHE A 65 15.95 8.08 -4.13
CA PHE A 65 14.64 7.89 -4.78
C PHE A 65 14.08 6.49 -4.57
N TYR A 66 14.94 5.47 -4.74
CA TYR A 66 14.54 4.08 -4.50
C TYR A 66 14.09 3.85 -3.06
N ARG A 67 14.88 4.32 -2.09
CA ARG A 67 14.56 4.16 -0.66
C ARG A 67 13.31 4.91 -0.25
N GLU A 68 13.10 6.12 -0.77
CA GLU A 68 11.87 6.87 -0.47
C GLU A 68 10.63 6.20 -1.06
N GLY A 69 10.72 5.58 -2.25
CA GLY A 69 9.64 4.77 -2.81
C GLY A 69 9.26 3.57 -1.93
N GLN A 70 10.24 2.92 -1.29
CA GLN A 70 9.95 1.86 -0.31
C GLN A 70 9.26 2.43 0.94
N ASN A 71 9.74 3.58 1.43
CA ASN A 71 9.17 4.24 2.60
C ASN A 71 7.72 4.68 2.38
N SER A 72 7.38 5.18 1.18
CA SER A 72 6.04 5.68 0.88
C SER A 72 4.97 4.58 0.99
N ILE A 73 5.31 3.34 0.63
CA ILE A 73 4.40 2.20 0.73
C ILE A 73 4.03 1.94 2.20
N ILE A 74 5.02 1.93 3.09
CA ILE A 74 4.81 1.68 4.52
C ILE A 74 3.99 2.82 5.14
N ARG A 75 4.32 4.07 4.80
CA ARG A 75 3.56 5.25 5.28
C ARG A 75 2.12 5.25 4.79
N ASP A 76 1.84 4.81 3.55
CA ASP A 76 0.47 4.70 3.06
C ASP A 76 -0.31 3.63 3.84
N ILE A 77 0.28 2.47 4.12
CA ILE A 77 -0.35 1.43 4.97
C ILE A 77 -0.71 2.00 6.35
N GLU A 78 0.22 2.71 7.00
CA GLU A 78 -0.05 3.36 8.29
C GLU A 78 -1.17 4.39 8.20
N ALA A 79 -1.16 5.22 7.15
CA ALA A 79 -2.21 6.21 6.92
C ALA A 79 -3.59 5.56 6.70
N ARG A 80 -3.66 4.44 5.96
CA ARG A 80 -4.88 3.65 5.75
C ARG A 80 -5.44 3.11 7.06
N ILE A 81 -4.58 2.56 7.92
CA ILE A 81 -4.97 2.05 9.24
C ILE A 81 -5.54 3.20 10.09
N ILE A 82 -4.89 4.37 10.09
CA ILE A 82 -5.36 5.55 10.82
C ILE A 82 -6.71 6.04 10.30
N ARG A 83 -6.90 6.09 8.96
CA ARG A 83 -8.18 6.46 8.35
C ARG A 83 -9.28 5.47 8.71
N ALA A 84 -9.01 4.17 8.62
CA ALA A 84 -9.98 3.13 8.94
C ALA A 84 -10.49 3.19 10.39
N ARG A 85 -9.65 3.62 11.34
CA ARG A 85 -10.06 3.83 12.74
C ARG A 85 -11.02 5.00 12.95
N LYS A 86 -11.16 5.88 11.94
CA LYS A 86 -12.01 7.09 11.97
C LYS A 86 -13.26 6.97 11.07
N LEU A 87 -13.39 5.86 10.33
CA LEU A 87 -14.57 5.54 9.52
C LEU A 87 -15.70 5.01 10.42
#